data_AF-A0A930UF59-F1
#
_entry.id   AF-A0A930UF59-F1
#
_cell.length_a   1.000
_cell.length_b   1.000
_cell.length_c   1.000
_cell.angle_alpha   90.00
_cell.angle_beta   90.00
_cell.angle_gamma   90.00
#
_symmetry.space_group_name_H-M   'P 1'
#
loop_
_entity.id
_entity.type
_entity.pdbx_description
1 polymer ?
#
loop_
_entity_poly.entity_id
_entity_poly.type
_entity_poly.pdbx_seq_one_letter_code
_entity_poly.pdbx_strand_id
1 'polypeptide(L)'
;MLALLLTSCSAVHSGSMENSASLSSANFSYVKQNIEGKAQATYVLGIGGLAKETLVNNAKQKMLAENPLRDNQTLANLTVNFKKSYYLGLIYSTVKCTVTADVVEFK
;
A
#
# COMPACT_ATOMS: atom_id res chain seq x y z
N MET A 1 22.15 27.91 -26.32
CA MET A 1 21.59 27.88 -24.95
C MET A 1 20.52 26.78 -24.90
N LEU A 2 20.93 25.53 -24.66
CA LEU A 2 20.01 24.39 -24.51
C LEU A 2 19.62 24.31 -23.04
N ALA A 3 18.57 25.04 -22.67
CA ALA A 3 18.12 25.15 -21.28
C ALA A 3 17.52 23.82 -20.82
N LEU A 4 18.23 23.15 -19.91
CA LEU A 4 17.76 22.25 -18.86
C LEU A 4 16.29 21.82 -18.98
N LEU A 5 16.06 20.68 -19.62
CA LEU A 5 14.88 19.87 -19.37
C LEU A 5 14.95 19.42 -17.90
N LEU A 6 14.25 20.15 -17.03
CA LEU A 6 14.08 19.83 -15.62
C LEU A 6 13.40 18.47 -15.49
N THR A 7 14.20 17.40 -15.39
CA THR A 7 13.79 16.05 -14.99
C THR A 7 13.55 16.02 -13.47
N SER A 8 12.65 16.85 -12.96
CA SER A 8 12.25 16.79 -11.56
C SER A 8 11.26 15.64 -11.34
N CYS A 9 11.79 14.44 -11.07
CA CYS A 9 11.00 13.36 -10.47
C CYS A 9 10.74 13.72 -9.00
N SER A 10 9.60 14.33 -8.71
CA SER A 10 9.16 14.56 -7.33
C SER A 10 8.30 13.39 -6.84
N ALA A 11 8.54 12.97 -5.60
CA ALA A 11 7.76 11.92 -4.95
C ALA A 11 7.18 12.44 -3.63
N VAL A 12 5.88 12.29 -3.47
CA VAL A 12 5.17 12.60 -2.21
C VAL A 12 4.73 11.29 -1.59
N HIS A 13 4.99 11.12 -0.30
CA HIS A 13 4.58 9.94 0.45
C HIS A 13 3.61 10.34 1.57
N SER A 14 2.56 9.54 1.76
CA SER A 14 1.66 9.60 2.90
C SER A 14 1.27 8.19 3.31
N GLY A 15 1.13 7.89 4.59
CA GLY A 15 0.64 6.60 5.05
C GLY A 15 -0.10 6.68 6.37
N SER A 16 -0.91 5.67 6.65
CA SER A 16 -1.58 5.45 7.93
C SER A 16 -1.30 4.03 8.41
N MET A 17 -1.20 3.87 9.73
CA MET A 17 -1.08 2.58 10.39
C MET A 17 -2.35 2.35 11.19
N GLU A 18 -3.04 1.25 10.91
CA GLU A 18 -4.28 0.86 11.55
C GLU A 18 -4.06 -0.51 12.19
N ASN A 19 -4.40 -0.66 13.47
CA ASN A 19 -4.33 -1.95 14.14
C ASN A 19 -5.74 -2.39 14.55
N SER A 20 -6.29 -3.37 13.84
CA SER A 20 -7.61 -3.95 14.15
C SER A 20 -7.54 -5.19 15.04
N ALA A 21 -6.34 -5.69 15.34
CA ALA A 21 -6.15 -6.82 16.24
C ALA A 21 -6.14 -6.32 17.70
N SER A 22 -7.10 -6.78 18.50
CA SER A 22 -7.07 -6.63 19.95
C SER A 22 -6.00 -7.56 20.53
N LEU A 23 -4.73 -7.19 20.39
CA LEU A 23 -3.56 -7.88 20.95
C LEU A 23 -3.44 -7.64 22.47
N SER A 24 -4.56 -7.59 23.19
CA SER A 24 -4.63 -7.24 24.60
C SER A 24 -4.16 -8.38 25.52
N SER A 25 -3.96 -9.58 24.99
CA SER A 25 -3.47 -10.75 25.72
C SER A 25 -2.43 -11.51 24.91
N ALA A 26 -1.46 -12.12 25.60
CA ALA A 26 -0.35 -12.89 25.01
C ALA A 26 -0.78 -14.27 24.45
N ASN A 27 -1.94 -14.32 23.80
CA ASN A 27 -2.56 -15.54 23.28
C ASN A 27 -2.39 -15.68 21.77
N PHE A 28 -1.32 -15.11 21.20
CA PHE A 28 -1.05 -15.19 19.77
C PHE A 28 0.43 -15.41 19.47
N SER A 29 0.70 -15.92 18.27
CA SER A 29 2.05 -16.01 17.70
C SER A 29 2.08 -15.37 16.32
N TYR A 30 3.17 -14.69 15.99
CA TYR A 30 3.44 -14.22 14.64
C TYR A 30 3.76 -15.42 13.73
N VAL A 31 2.93 -15.66 12.73
CA VAL A 31 3.13 -16.73 11.73
C VAL A 31 3.92 -16.21 10.54
N LYS A 32 3.64 -14.98 10.11
CA LYS A 32 4.34 -14.32 9.01
C LYS A 32 4.39 -12.83 9.26
N GLN A 33 5.53 -12.20 8.98
CA GLN A 33 5.71 -10.77 9.18
C GLN A 33 5.95 -10.07 7.85
N ASN A 34 5.58 -8.80 7.77
CA ASN A 34 5.78 -7.95 6.59
C ASN A 34 5.20 -8.54 5.29
N ILE A 35 4.02 -9.16 5.35
CA ILE A 35 3.30 -9.49 4.12
C ILE A 35 2.90 -8.20 3.42
N GLU A 36 3.01 -8.17 2.10
CA GLU A 36 2.76 -6.96 1.32
C GLU A 36 1.86 -7.20 0.12
N GLY A 37 1.10 -6.18 -0.26
CA GLY A 37 0.38 -6.11 -1.51
C GLY A 37 0.47 -4.71 -2.10
N LYS A 38 0.59 -4.64 -3.43
CA LYS A 38 0.84 -3.39 -4.15
C LYS A 38 -0.18 -3.20 -5.26
N ALA A 39 -0.72 -2.00 -5.36
CA ALA A 39 -1.56 -1.55 -6.47
C ALA A 39 -1.05 -0.20 -6.99
N GLN A 40 -1.22 0.05 -8.28
CA GLN A 40 -0.79 1.30 -8.91
C GLN A 40 -1.86 1.82 -9.86
N ALA A 41 -2.07 3.13 -9.83
CA ALA A 41 -2.82 3.86 -10.85
C ALA A 41 -1.91 4.88 -11.54
N THR A 42 -2.16 5.08 -12.83
CA THR A 42 -1.52 6.12 -13.65
C THR A 42 -2.56 7.13 -14.06
N TYR A 43 -2.21 8.40 -13.95
CA TYR A 43 -3.01 9.56 -14.28
C TYR A 43 -2.26 10.35 -15.34
N VAL A 44 -2.97 10.78 -16.38
CA VAL A 44 -2.44 11.63 -17.45
C VAL A 44 -3.16 12.95 -17.38
N LEU A 45 -2.43 14.04 -17.15
CA LEU A 45 -2.98 15.39 -16.93
C LEU A 45 -4.05 15.45 -15.82
N GLY A 46 -3.91 14.60 -14.79
CA GLY A 46 -4.87 14.51 -13.67
C GLY A 46 -6.15 13.74 -13.97
N ILE A 47 -6.34 13.26 -15.21
CA ILE A 47 -7.48 12.43 -15.62
C ILE A 47 -7.02 10.97 -15.70
N GLY A 48 -7.86 10.07 -15.20
CA GLY A 48 -7.60 8.63 -15.16
C GLY A 48 -7.37 8.10 -13.76
N GLY A 49 -6.89 6.86 -13.67
CA GLY A 49 -6.67 6.16 -12.41
C GLY A 49 -7.94 5.60 -11.75
N LEU A 50 -7.71 4.73 -10.76
CA LEU A 50 -8.74 4.17 -9.89
C LEU A 50 -8.90 5.05 -8.64
N ALA A 51 -10.09 5.06 -8.03
CA ALA A 51 -10.30 5.70 -6.74
C ALA A 51 -9.30 5.19 -5.69
N LYS A 52 -8.89 6.03 -4.74
CA LYS A 52 -7.88 5.66 -3.73
C LYS A 52 -8.31 4.43 -2.93
N GLU A 53 -9.59 4.33 -2.63
CA GLU A 53 -10.23 3.21 -1.94
C GLU A 53 -10.10 1.92 -2.75
N THR A 54 -10.24 2.02 -4.08
CA THR A 54 -10.03 0.88 -4.99
C THR A 54 -8.58 0.44 -5.01
N LEU A 55 -7.62 1.37 -4.95
CA LEU A 55 -6.18 1.03 -4.85
C LEU A 55 -5.86 0.30 -3.55
N VAL A 56 -6.40 0.77 -2.42
CA VAL A 56 -6.21 0.09 -1.12
C VAL A 56 -6.83 -1.30 -1.16
N ASN A 57 -8.07 -1.42 -1.67
CA ASN A 57 -8.73 -2.71 -1.79
C ASN A 57 -7.95 -3.67 -2.68
N ASN A 58 -7.51 -3.25 -3.87
CA ASN A 58 -6.73 -4.09 -4.77
C ASN A 58 -5.40 -4.52 -4.16
N ALA A 59 -4.71 -3.62 -3.46
CA ALA A 59 -3.47 -3.94 -2.75
C ALA A 59 -3.73 -4.96 -1.63
N LYS A 60 -4.79 -4.78 -0.83
CA LYS A 60 -5.19 -5.74 0.22
C LYS A 60 -5.59 -7.10 -0.36
N GLN A 61 -6.38 -7.13 -1.43
CA GLN A 61 -6.79 -8.37 -2.09
C GLN A 61 -5.58 -9.13 -2.64
N LYS A 62 -4.63 -8.42 -3.27
CA LYS A 62 -3.38 -9.04 -3.73
C LYS A 62 -2.55 -9.61 -2.59
N MET A 63 -2.41 -8.86 -1.50
CA MET A 63 -1.71 -9.32 -0.30
C MET A 63 -2.32 -10.61 0.24
N LEU A 64 -3.66 -10.68 0.34
CA LEU A 64 -4.39 -11.85 0.85
C LEU A 64 -4.43 -13.02 -0.14
N ALA A 65 -4.41 -12.76 -1.45
CA ALA A 65 -4.31 -13.82 -2.46
C ALA A 65 -2.96 -14.55 -2.39
N GLU A 66 -1.88 -13.80 -2.14
CA GLU A 66 -0.53 -14.36 -1.96
C GLU A 66 -0.30 -14.92 -0.54
N ASN A 67 -1.11 -14.49 0.43
CA ASN A 67 -1.03 -14.87 1.84
C ASN A 67 -2.43 -15.17 2.40
N PRO A 68 -3.08 -16.25 1.95
CA PRO A 68 -4.42 -16.59 2.43
C PRO A 68 -4.38 -16.89 3.92
N LEU A 69 -5.31 -16.28 4.65
CA LEU A 69 -5.47 -16.52 6.08
C LEU A 69 -6.16 -17.87 6.31
N ARG A 70 -5.69 -18.59 7.32
CA ARG A 70 -6.35 -19.79 7.83
C ARG A 70 -7.27 -19.44 8.98
N ASP A 71 -8.04 -20.42 9.43
CA ASP A 71 -8.80 -20.32 10.67
C ASP A 71 -7.86 -19.92 11.82
N ASN A 72 -8.38 -19.11 12.75
CA ASN A 72 -7.65 -18.52 13.88
C ASN A 72 -6.51 -17.54 13.53
N GLN A 73 -6.36 -17.17 12.25
CA GLN A 73 -5.41 -16.14 11.83
C GLN A 73 -6.07 -14.79 11.60
N THR A 74 -5.36 -13.72 11.93
CA THR A 74 -5.78 -12.35 11.60
C THR A 74 -4.59 -11.49 11.19
N LEU A 75 -4.90 -10.36 10.59
CA LEU A 75 -3.92 -9.33 10.28
C LEU A 75 -3.69 -8.44 11.51
N ALA A 76 -2.43 -8.21 11.83
CA ALA A 76 -1.97 -7.23 12.81
C ALA A 76 -1.06 -6.20 12.11
N ASN A 77 -0.87 -5.04 12.74
CA ASN A 77 0.06 -4.00 12.26
C ASN A 77 -0.18 -3.59 10.79
N LEU A 78 -1.45 -3.47 10.38
CA LEU A 78 -1.81 -3.12 9.02
C LEU A 78 -1.34 -1.68 8.73
N THR A 79 -0.53 -1.51 7.70
CA THR A 79 -0.06 -0.19 7.25
C THR A 79 -0.46 0.02 5.81
N VAL A 80 -0.99 1.20 5.51
CA VAL A 80 -1.34 1.64 4.16
C VAL A 80 -0.43 2.80 3.79
N ASN A 81 0.36 2.62 2.75
CA ASN A 81 1.33 3.58 2.25
C ASN A 81 0.95 4.00 0.82
N PHE A 82 0.80 5.30 0.60
CA PHE A 82 0.71 5.90 -0.72
C PHE A 82 1.99 6.61 -1.11
N LYS A 83 2.45 6.36 -2.33
CA LYS A 83 3.53 7.09 -2.99
C LYS A 83 3.00 7.67 -4.29
N LYS A 84 2.98 8.99 -4.40
CA LYS A 84 2.65 9.71 -5.63
C LYS A 84 3.95 10.16 -6.29
N SER A 85 4.17 9.74 -7.53
CA SER A 85 5.33 10.14 -8.34
C SER A 85 4.86 10.97 -9.52
N TYR A 86 5.61 12.02 -9.85
CA TYR A 86 5.35 12.86 -11.02
C TYR A 86 6.49 12.70 -12.03
N TYR A 87 6.13 12.59 -13.31
CA TYR A 87 7.05 12.44 -14.43
C TYR A 87 6.70 13.46 -15.51
N LEU A 88 7.71 13.91 -16.27
CA LEU A 88 7.55 14.85 -17.38
C LEU A 88 6.81 16.14 -16.97
N GLY A 89 7.26 16.82 -15.91
CA GLY A 89 6.73 18.14 -15.53
C GLY A 89 5.25 18.17 -15.15
N LEU A 90 4.74 17.11 -14.50
CA LEU A 90 3.34 16.88 -14.05
C LEU A 90 2.39 16.27 -15.09
N ILE A 91 2.83 15.98 -16.33
CA ILE A 91 1.96 15.38 -17.36
C ILE A 91 1.53 13.96 -16.96
N TYR A 92 2.46 13.17 -16.43
CA TYR A 92 2.18 11.84 -15.93
C TYR A 92 2.34 11.83 -14.42
N SER A 93 1.32 11.35 -13.71
CA SER A 93 1.46 11.05 -12.29
C SER A 93 1.03 9.63 -12.00
N THR A 94 1.79 8.94 -11.15
CA THR A 94 1.43 7.60 -10.70
C THR A 94 1.19 7.64 -9.21
N VAL A 95 0.17 6.91 -8.76
CA VAL A 95 -0.12 6.70 -7.35
C VAL A 95 0.05 5.21 -7.09
N LYS A 96 1.06 4.86 -6.29
CA LYS A 96 1.32 3.51 -5.82
C LYS A 96 0.80 3.38 -4.40
N CYS A 97 -0.09 2.42 -4.17
CA CYS A 97 -0.55 2.00 -2.86
C CYS A 97 0.17 0.71 -2.47
N THR A 98 0.78 0.69 -1.31
CA THR A 98 1.39 -0.49 -0.69
C THR A 98 0.68 -0.74 0.63
N VAL A 99 0.08 -1.91 0.78
CA VAL A 99 -0.50 -2.37 2.05
C VAL A 99 0.45 -3.40 2.62
N THR A 100 0.80 -3.27 3.90
CA THR A 100 1.60 -4.27 4.63
C THR A 100 0.87 -4.70 5.89
N ALA A 101 1.12 -5.92 6.34
CA ALA A 101 0.63 -6.42 7.61
C ALA A 101 1.53 -7.53 8.14
N ASP A 102 1.28 -7.91 9.39
CA ASP A 102 1.72 -9.16 9.96
C ASP A 102 0.54 -10.12 10.09
N VAL A 103 0.79 -11.42 9.94
CA VAL A 103 -0.18 -12.48 10.21
C VAL A 103 0.10 -13.03 11.59
N VAL A 104 -0.89 -12.92 12.47
CA VAL A 104 -0.87 -13.53 13.80
C VAL A 104 -1.89 -14.65 13.86
N GLU A 105 -1.59 -15.68 14.64
CA GLU A 105 -2.48 -16.82 14.88
C GLU A 105 -2.76 -16.89 16.38
N PHE A 106 -4.04 -16.98 16.73
CA PHE A 106 -4.49 -17.12 18.12
C PHE A 106 -4.44 -18.59 18.56
N LYS A 107 -4.08 -18.79 19.83
CA LYS A 107 -4.03 -20.11 20.49
C LYS A 107 -5.32 -20.42 21.22
#